data_AF-A0A7W0EPG9-F1
#
_entry.id   AF-A0A7W0EPG9-F1
#
_cell.length_a   1.000
_cell.length_b   1.000
_cell.length_c   1.000
_cell.angle_alpha   90.00
_cell.angle_beta   90.00
_cell.angle_gamma   90.00
#
_symmetry.space_group_name_H-M   'P 1'
#
loop_
_entity.id
_entity.type
_entity.pdbx_description
1 polymer ?
#
loop_
_entity_poly.entity_id
_entity_poly.type
_entity_poly.pdbx_seq_one_letter_code
_entity_poly.pdbx_strand_id
1 'polypeptide(L)' 'MKTIKGKVYLVGAGPGDPGLITVKGLECIKEADVIIYDYLASPTLLNYASK' A
#
# COMPACT_ATOMS: atom_id res chain seq x y z
N MET A 1 20.42 18.15 12.20
CA MET A 1 19.27 17.24 11.97
C MET A 1 19.40 16.62 10.59
N LYS A 2 19.35 15.29 10.48
CA LYS A 2 19.33 14.60 9.18
C LYS A 2 17.89 14.64 8.67
N THR A 3 17.64 15.36 7.57
CA THR A 3 16.33 15.37 6.92
C THR A 3 16.10 14.01 6.27
N ILE A 4 15.16 13.24 6.82
CA ILE A 4 14.70 11.99 6.19
C ILE A 4 13.80 12.40 5.03
N LYS A 5 14.16 12.07 3.79
CA LYS A 5 13.27 12.29 2.66
C LYS A 5 12.15 11.24 2.72
N GLY A 6 10.92 11.71 2.86
CA GLY A 6 9.74 10.87 2.66
C GLY A 6 9.69 10.35 1.23
N LYS A 7 9.13 9.16 1.04
CA LYS A 7 8.95 8.53 -0.27
C LYS A 7 7.48 8.18 -0.44
N VAL A 8 6.95 8.44 -1.63
CA VAL A 8 5.55 8.14 -1.97
C VAL A 8 5.54 7.15 -3.12
N TYR A 9 4.69 6.13 -3.00
CA TYR A 9 4.42 5.16 -4.06
C TYR A 9 2.96 5.28 -4.48
N LEU A 10 2.71 5.42 -5.78
CA LEU A 10 1.38 5.24 -6.34
C LEU A 10 1.25 3.78 -6.78
N VAL A 11 0.36 3.05 -6.12
CA VAL A 11 0.20 1.61 -6.29
C VAL A 11 -1.20 1.32 -6.80
N GLY A 12 -1.30 0.56 -7.89
CA GLY A 12 -2.59 0.00 -8.32
C GLY A 12 -3.03 -1.12 -7.38
N ALA A 13 -4.20 -0.98 -6.76
CA ALA A 13 -4.76 -1.94 -5.81
C ALA A 13 -5.26 -3.25 -6.47
N GLY A 14 -5.32 -3.29 -7.80
CA GLY A 14 -6.01 -4.36 -8.55
C GLY A 14 -7.54 -4.18 -8.52
N PRO A 15 -8.31 -5.12 -9.09
CA PRO A 15 -9.76 -5.01 -9.22
C PRO A 15 -10.55 -5.46 -7.97
N GLY A 16 -9.88 -5.86 -6.89
CA GLY A 16 -10.52 -6.20 -5.62
C GLY A 16 -9.93 -7.46 -4.96
N ASP A 17 -9.60 -8.48 -5.75
CA ASP A 17 -8.93 -9.68 -5.26
C ASP A 17 -7.48 -9.35 -4.84
N PRO A 18 -7.09 -9.56 -3.57
CA PRO A 18 -5.72 -9.32 -3.10
C PRO A 18 -4.65 -10.10 -3.86
N GLY A 19 -4.98 -11.24 -4.46
CA GLY A 19 -4.04 -12.03 -5.28
C GLY A 19 -3.66 -11.36 -6.61
N LEU A 20 -4.38 -10.31 -7.00
CA LEU A 20 -4.16 -9.57 -8.26
C LEU A 20 -3.36 -8.28 -8.07
N ILE A 21 -2.97 -7.92 -6.84
CA ILE A 21 -1.99 -6.85 -6.64
C ILE A 21 -0.60 -7.32 -7.08
N THR A 22 0.23 -6.39 -7.53
CA THR A 22 1.64 -6.72 -7.83
C THR A 22 2.41 -7.04 -6.56
N VAL A 23 3.45 -7.88 -6.68
CA VAL A 23 4.37 -8.19 -5.58
C VAL A 23 4.93 -6.90 -4.95
N LYS A 24 5.33 -5.93 -5.79
CA LYS A 24 5.88 -4.67 -5.30
C LYS A 24 4.84 -3.80 -4.57
N GLY A 25 3.60 -3.80 -5.06
CA GLY A 25 2.51 -3.09 -4.40
C GLY A 25 2.22 -3.64 -3.00
N LEU A 26 2.23 -4.97 -2.85
CA LEU A 26 2.04 -5.61 -1.55
C LEU A 26 3.19 -5.32 -0.59
N GLU A 27 4.44 -5.30 -1.08
CA GLU A 27 5.60 -4.85 -0.28
C GLU A 27 5.44 -3.41 0.19
N CYS A 28 5.02 -2.50 -0.69
CA CYS A 28 4.76 -1.11 -0.31
C CYS A 28 3.71 -0.99 0.79
N ILE A 29 2.63 -1.77 0.75
CA ILE A 29 1.60 -1.79 1.81
C ILE A 29 2.17 -2.28 3.13
N LYS A 30 2.98 -3.34 3.12
CA LYS A 30 3.60 -3.90 4.34
C LYS A 30 4.54 -2.91 5.02
N GLU A 31 5.29 -2.14 4.25
CA GLU A 31 6.32 -1.21 4.76
C GLU A 31 5.81 0.22 4.96
N ALA A 32 4.59 0.56 4.53
CA ALA A 32 4.09 1.92 4.58
C ALA A 32 3.81 2.38 6.02
N ASP A 33 4.39 3.51 6.40
CA ASP A 33 4.04 4.22 7.64
C ASP A 33 2.60 4.79 7.58
N VAL A 34 2.16 5.18 6.37
CA VAL A 34 0.84 5.76 6.11
C VAL A 34 0.30 5.24 4.78
N ILE A 35 -0.95 4.77 4.77
CA ILE A 35 -1.66 4.32 3.57
C ILE A 35 -2.84 5.26 3.30
N ILE A 36 -2.89 5.83 2.10
CA ILE A 36 -4.00 6.62 1.59
C ILE A 36 -4.60 5.85 0.41
N TYR A 37 -5.90 5.55 0.47
CA TYR A 37 -6.62 4.80 -0.56
C TYR A 37 -8.04 5.36 -0.72
N ASP A 38 -8.63 5.12 -1.89
CA ASP A 38 -10.01 5.53 -2.19
C ASP A 38 -11.00 4.35 -2.10
N TYR A 39 -12.27 4.63 -2.35
CA TYR A 39 -13.36 3.65 -2.26
C TYR A 39 -13.22 2.44 -3.20
N LEU A 40 -12.51 2.55 -4.33
CA LEU A 40 -12.37 1.45 -5.28
C LEU A 40 -11.33 0.42 -4.84
N ALA A 41 -10.40 0.80 -3.96
CA ALA A 41 -9.42 -0.12 -3.42
C ALA A 41 -10.05 -1.01 -2.34
N SER A 42 -9.90 -2.32 -2.48
CA SER A 42 -10.48 -3.27 -1.52
C SER A 42 -9.87 -3.10 -0.12
N PRO A 43 -10.69 -2.92 0.94
CA PRO A 43 -10.21 -2.82 2.32
C PRO A 43 -9.44 -4.06 2.80
N THR A 44 -9.61 -5.21 2.15
CA THR A 44 -8.88 -6.44 2.50
C THR A 44 -7.36 -6.29 2.33
N LEU A 45 -6.90 -5.36 1.50
CA LEU A 45 -5.48 -5.04 1.36
C LEU A 45 -4.87 -4.47 2.65
N LEU A 46 -5.67 -3.83 3.50
CA LEU A 46 -5.20 -3.29 4.78
C LEU A 46 -4.80 -4.37 5.79
N ASN A 47 -5.26 -5.61 5.61
CA ASN A 47 -4.84 -6.73 6.46
C ASN A 47 -3.34 -7.06 6.32
N TYR A 48 -2.70 -6.55 5.27
CA TYR A 48 -1.26 -6.70 5.05
C TYR A 48 -0.43 -5.51 5.56
N ALA A 49 -1.08 -4.44 6.03
CA ALA A 49 -0.39 -3.30 6.60
C ALA A 49 0.25 -3.68 7.94
N SER A 50 1.41 -3.10 8.22
CA SER A 50 2.00 -3.17 9.56
C SER A 50 1.10 -2.44 10.57
N LYS A 51 1.00 -2.97 11.80
CA LYS A 51 0.25 -2.34 12.89
C LYS A 51 0.90 -1.06 13.38
#